data_AF-A0A6N8X6D4-F1
#
_entry.id   AF-A0A6N8X6D4-F1
#
_cell.length_a   1.000
_cell.length_b   1.000
_cell.length_c   1.000
_cell.angle_alpha   90.00
_cell.angle_beta   90.00
_cell.angle_gamma   90.00
#
_symmetry.space_group_name_H-M   'P 1'
#
loop_
_entity.id
_entity.type
_entity.pdbx_description
1 polymer ?
#
loop_
_entity_poly.entity_id
_entity_poly.type
_entity_poly.pdbx_seq_one_letter_code
_entity_poly.pdbx_strand_id
1 'polypeptide(L)'
;MSTTEPRLRDGAALRAEIDRREREIEQLKAELAAWEATCEGTPKRLPAYTSVSGNEVEPLYTPLHFTGGYLDRLGVPGAFPFTRGPYATMYRTRLWTMRQFAGFGTAAETNERYRYLLANGQTGLSVAFDFPTLMGYDGDHPRSLGEVGVCGVAISSLADMETLFDGIPLDRVSVSMTINGPAIILFCFYVAAAERQGVSADRLRGTVQNDILKEYQAQHAW
;
A
#
# COMPACT_ATOMS: atom_id res chain seq x y z
N MET A 1 6.19 11.22 34.46
CA MET A 1 7.47 11.85 34.84
C MET A 1 7.93 12.69 33.67
N SER A 2 7.82 14.01 33.81
CA SER A 2 8.14 15.02 32.79
C SER A 2 9.62 15.38 32.92
N THR A 3 10.43 15.05 31.92
CA THR A 3 11.76 15.66 31.73
C THR A 3 11.56 16.99 31.04
N THR A 4 11.35 18.03 31.84
CA THR A 4 11.29 19.42 31.39
C THR A 4 12.73 19.86 31.12
N GLU A 5 13.09 20.10 29.85
CA GLU A 5 14.30 20.88 29.55
C GLU A 5 14.23 22.22 30.30
N PRO A 6 15.34 22.70 30.88
CA PRO A 6 15.34 23.97 31.59
C PRO A 6 15.02 25.07 30.57
N ARG A 7 13.88 25.75 30.74
CA ARG A 7 13.52 26.90 29.88
C ARG A 7 14.68 27.90 29.92
N LEU A 8 15.38 28.04 28.80
CA LEU A 8 16.40 29.08 28.57
C LEU A 8 15.75 30.45 28.80
N ARG A 9 15.94 31.01 30.00
CA ARG A 9 15.42 32.33 30.39
C ARG A 9 16.51 33.42 30.38
N ASP A 10 17.75 33.07 30.01
CA ASP A 10 18.89 33.99 29.94
C ASP A 10 19.30 34.24 28.48
N GLY A 11 19.27 35.51 28.07
CA GLY A 11 19.60 35.93 26.70
C GLY A 11 21.08 35.74 26.35
N ALA A 12 21.99 35.62 27.34
CA ALA A 12 23.38 35.28 27.08
C ALA A 12 23.52 33.80 26.67
N ALA A 13 22.83 32.89 27.36
CA ALA A 13 22.82 31.47 27.06
C ALA A 13 22.19 31.16 25.69
N LEU A 14 21.11 31.86 25.33
CA LEU A 14 20.49 31.70 24.01
C LEU A 14 21.41 32.14 22.87
N ARG A 15 22.13 33.27 23.05
CA ARG A 15 23.11 33.75 22.06
C ARG A 15 24.27 32.76 21.87
N ALA A 16 24.84 32.26 22.96
CA ALA A 16 25.90 31.26 22.90
C ALA A 16 25.47 29.96 22.17
N GLU A 17 24.22 29.54 22.35
CA GLU A 17 23.64 28.39 21.65
C GLU A 17 23.45 28.64 20.15
N ILE A 18 22.96 29.83 19.77
CA ILE A 18 22.85 30.23 18.36
C ILE A 18 24.22 30.25 17.70
N ASP A 19 25.20 30.93 18.31
CA ASP A 19 26.55 31.02 17.78
C ASP A 19 27.20 29.64 17.64
N ARG A 20 26.88 28.70 18.55
CA ARG A 20 27.36 27.31 18.44
C ARG A 20 26.78 26.62 17.21
N ARG A 21 25.47 26.70 16.99
CA ARG A 21 24.80 26.09 15.84
C ARG A 21 25.26 26.70 14.52
N GLU A 22 25.48 28.01 14.49
CA GLU A 22 26.04 28.68 13.31
C GLU A 22 27.45 28.15 12.99
N ARG A 23 28.31 28.00 14.01
CA ARG A 23 29.63 27.38 13.83
C ARG A 23 29.55 25.94 13.33
N GLU A 24 28.63 25.13 13.85
CA GLU A 24 28.42 23.75 13.40
C GLU A 24 28.00 23.70 11.92
N ILE A 25 27.11 24.60 11.48
CA ILE A 25 26.68 24.70 10.07
C ILE A 25 27.84 25.11 9.17
N GLU A 26 28.63 26.11 9.56
CA GLU A 26 29.78 26.57 8.77
C GLU A 26 30.88 25.50 8.69
N GLN A 27 31.14 24.79 9.79
CA GLN A 27 32.04 23.65 9.78
C GLN A 27 31.57 22.57 8.81
N LEU A 28 30.28 22.20 8.86
CA LEU A 28 29.70 21.20 7.96
C LEU A 28 29.81 21.62 6.49
N LYS A 29 29.61 22.91 6.17
CA LYS A 29 29.81 23.43 4.81
C LYS A 29 31.26 23.26 4.35
N ALA A 30 32.22 23.61 5.21
CA ALA A 30 33.64 23.48 4.88
C ALA A 30 34.08 22.02 4.69
N GLU A 31 33.61 21.12 5.56
CA GLU A 31 33.86 19.68 5.44
C GLU A 31 33.23 19.10 4.17
N LEU A 32 31.98 19.48 3.87
CA LEU A 32 31.29 19.04 2.66
C LEU A 32 32.04 19.50 1.41
N ALA A 33 32.46 20.77 1.32
CA ALA A 33 33.21 21.28 0.18
C ALA A 33 34.57 20.59 -0.01
N ALA A 34 35.29 20.32 1.09
CA ALA A 34 36.56 19.59 1.03
C ALA A 34 36.37 18.14 0.56
N TRP A 35 35.28 17.51 1.00
CA TRP A 35 34.91 16.17 0.58
C TRP A 35 34.47 16.12 -0.89
N GLU A 36 33.67 17.09 -1.36
CA GLU A 36 33.22 17.21 -2.76
C GLU A 36 34.42 17.32 -3.70
N ALA A 37 35.41 18.17 -3.38
CA ALA A 37 36.63 18.30 -4.16
C ALA A 37 37.40 16.97 -4.26
N THR A 38 37.43 16.19 -3.18
CA THR A 38 38.05 14.87 -3.16
C THR A 38 37.27 13.86 -4.01
N CYS A 39 35.93 13.91 -3.93
CA CYS A 39 35.03 13.04 -4.67
C CYS A 39 35.14 13.28 -6.19
N GLU A 40 35.18 14.54 -6.62
CA GLU A 40 35.33 14.92 -8.03
C GLU A 40 36.67 14.50 -8.62
N GLY A 41 37.75 14.57 -7.83
CA GLY A 41 39.08 14.11 -8.23
C GLY A 41 39.24 12.59 -8.30
N THR A 42 38.25 11.84 -7.80
CA THR A 42 38.30 10.37 -7.75
C THR A 42 37.54 9.77 -8.94
N PRO A 43 38.15 8.87 -9.74
CA PRO A 43 37.47 8.24 -10.86
C PRO A 43 36.20 7.50 -10.45
N LYS A 44 35.06 7.85 -11.08
CA LYS A 44 33.78 7.18 -10.87
C LYS A 44 33.69 5.92 -11.75
N ARG A 45 33.03 4.87 -11.25
CA ARG A 45 32.79 3.62 -12.01
C ARG A 45 31.74 3.80 -13.11
N LEU A 46 30.75 4.65 -12.86
CA LEU A 46 29.69 5.00 -13.79
C LEU A 46 29.69 6.51 -14.02
N PRO A 47 29.26 6.98 -15.19
CA PRO A 47 29.18 8.41 -15.50
C PRO A 47 28.12 9.13 -14.63
N ALA A 48 27.03 8.44 -14.27
CA ALA A 48 26.00 8.95 -13.37
C ALA A 48 25.41 7.80 -12.54
N TYR A 49 24.90 8.14 -11.36
CA TYR A 49 24.12 7.25 -10.52
C TYR A 49 22.69 7.76 -10.51
N THR A 50 21.77 6.98 -11.05
CA THR A 50 20.35 7.35 -11.12
C THR A 50 19.48 6.30 -10.44
N SER A 51 18.37 6.77 -9.88
CA SER A 51 17.27 5.90 -9.47
C SER A 51 16.59 5.28 -10.69
N VAL A 52 15.77 4.24 -10.48
CA VAL A 52 14.95 3.62 -11.54
C VAL A 52 13.99 4.63 -12.21
N SER A 53 13.61 5.69 -11.49
CA SER A 53 12.79 6.78 -12.00
C SER A 53 13.56 7.86 -12.76
N GLY A 54 14.88 7.69 -12.94
CA GLY A 54 15.72 8.62 -13.71
C GLY A 54 16.27 9.82 -12.92
N ASN A 55 15.95 9.96 -11.63
CA ASN A 55 16.52 11.02 -10.80
C ASN A 55 17.98 10.72 -10.47
N GLU A 56 18.86 11.71 -10.62
CA GLU A 56 20.24 11.62 -10.17
C GLU A 56 20.31 11.46 -8.65
N VAL A 57 21.26 10.64 -8.21
CA VAL A 57 21.50 10.33 -6.81
C VAL A 57 22.87 10.89 -6.43
N GLU A 58 22.85 11.90 -5.56
CA GLU A 58 24.07 12.50 -5.06
C GLU A 58 24.84 11.52 -4.18
N PRO A 59 26.19 11.56 -4.21
CA PRO A 59 27.02 10.63 -3.45
C PRO A 59 26.92 10.84 -1.92
N LEU A 60 26.42 11.99 -1.46
CA LEU A 60 26.18 12.30 -0.05
C LEU A 60 25.03 13.29 0.10
N TYR A 61 24.12 13.01 1.05
CA TYR A 61 23.09 13.96 1.49
C TYR A 61 23.35 14.36 2.94
N THR A 62 23.29 15.66 3.21
CA THR A 62 23.55 16.27 4.53
C THR A 62 22.37 17.16 4.93
N PRO A 63 22.28 17.62 6.20
CA PRO A 63 21.27 18.62 6.59
C PRO A 63 21.25 19.89 5.73
N LEU A 64 22.36 20.24 5.06
CA LEU A 64 22.44 21.39 4.14
C LEU A 64 21.61 21.18 2.86
N HIS A 65 21.30 19.93 2.49
CA HIS A 65 20.47 19.59 1.33
C HIS A 65 18.97 19.79 1.59
N PHE A 66 18.59 20.12 2.82
CA PHE A 66 17.20 20.40 3.17
C PHE A 66 16.79 21.79 2.68
N THR A 67 15.92 21.86 1.67
CA THR A 67 15.52 23.11 1.01
C THR A 67 14.37 23.87 1.68
N GLY A 68 14.00 23.52 2.92
CA GLY A 68 12.93 24.18 3.69
C GLY A 68 11.59 23.43 3.71
N GLY A 69 10.61 24.02 4.41
CA GLY A 69 9.26 23.46 4.54
C GLY A 69 9.18 22.21 5.41
N TYR A 70 10.00 22.08 6.45
CA TYR A 70 10.06 20.86 7.28
C TYR A 70 8.69 20.52 7.87
N LEU A 71 8.06 21.51 8.50
CA LEU A 71 6.76 21.33 9.12
C LEU A 71 5.67 21.12 8.06
N ASP A 72 5.71 21.85 6.94
CA ASP A 72 4.68 21.79 5.91
C ASP A 72 4.75 20.52 5.05
N ARG A 73 5.95 19.97 4.82
CA ARG A 73 6.19 18.79 3.96
C ARG A 73 6.21 17.50 4.74
N LEU A 74 6.70 17.49 5.98
CA LEU A 74 6.78 16.26 6.79
C LEU A 74 5.62 16.18 7.79
N GLY A 75 5.35 17.26 8.53
CA GLY A 75 4.32 17.31 9.55
C GLY A 75 4.45 16.21 10.62
N VAL A 76 3.30 15.77 11.12
CA VAL A 76 3.16 14.66 12.09
C VAL A 76 2.24 13.58 11.52
N PRO A 77 2.39 12.29 11.90
CA PRO A 77 1.50 11.24 11.42
C PRO A 77 0.04 11.52 11.84
N GLY A 78 -0.92 11.17 10.99
CA GLY A 78 -2.34 11.42 11.23
C GLY A 78 -2.81 12.86 10.97
N ALA A 79 -1.93 13.74 10.49
CA ALA A 79 -2.29 15.09 10.05
C ALA A 79 -1.76 15.35 8.64
N PHE A 80 -2.45 16.21 7.88
CA PHE A 80 -1.97 16.68 6.58
C PHE A 80 -0.54 17.24 6.72
N PRO A 81 0.40 16.93 5.79
CA PRO A 81 0.23 16.25 4.48
C PRO A 81 0.31 14.72 4.53
N PHE A 82 0.24 14.09 5.70
CA PHE A 82 0.30 12.63 5.91
C PHE A 82 1.59 11.95 5.44
N THR A 83 2.66 12.70 5.16
CA THR A 83 3.98 12.18 4.74
C THR A 83 4.53 11.15 5.73
N ARG A 84 4.22 11.29 7.02
CA ARG A 84 4.65 10.35 8.08
C ARG A 84 3.64 9.24 8.38
N GLY A 85 2.54 9.18 7.64
CA GLY A 85 1.50 8.17 7.73
C GLY A 85 0.10 8.75 7.99
N PRO A 86 -0.96 8.04 7.55
CA PRO A 86 -2.35 8.51 7.67
C PRO A 86 -2.93 8.41 9.08
N TYR A 87 -2.29 7.69 10.01
CA TYR A 87 -2.80 7.49 11.37
C TYR A 87 -1.80 7.94 12.43
N ALA A 88 -2.26 8.54 13.53
CA ALA A 88 -1.36 9.12 14.54
C ALA A 88 -0.43 8.09 15.22
N THR A 89 -0.89 6.85 15.39
CA THR A 89 -0.15 5.80 16.10
C THR A 89 0.44 4.73 15.18
N MET A 90 0.06 4.71 13.90
CA MET A 90 0.48 3.74 12.90
C MET A 90 0.54 2.30 13.47
N TYR A 91 1.66 1.61 13.24
CA TYR A 91 1.84 0.21 13.57
C TYR A 91 2.09 -0.07 15.06
N ARG A 92 2.15 0.97 15.91
CA ARG A 92 2.22 0.77 17.37
C ARG A 92 0.87 0.38 17.96
N THR A 93 -0.23 0.69 17.27
CA THR A 93 -1.59 0.27 17.68
C THR A 93 -2.11 -0.88 16.82
N ARG A 94 -1.92 -0.81 15.50
CA ARG A 94 -2.44 -1.83 14.57
C ARG A 94 -1.47 -2.02 13.42
N LEU A 95 -1.00 -3.25 13.22
CA LEU A 95 -0.18 -3.63 12.06
C LEU A 95 -0.97 -3.44 10.76
N TRP A 96 -0.26 -3.36 9.64
CA TRP A 96 -0.90 -3.45 8.33
C TRP A 96 -1.64 -4.79 8.19
N THR A 97 -2.70 -4.81 7.39
CA THR A 97 -3.43 -6.05 7.11
C THR A 97 -2.54 -6.97 6.28
N MET A 98 -2.24 -8.16 6.82
CA MET A 98 -1.64 -9.24 6.04
C MET A 98 -2.72 -9.80 5.12
N ARG A 99 -2.62 -9.51 3.82
CA ARG A 99 -3.64 -9.81 2.81
C ARG A 99 -2.99 -10.48 1.60
N GLN A 100 -2.97 -11.82 1.60
CA GLN A 100 -2.49 -12.58 0.45
C GLN A 100 -3.54 -12.57 -0.67
N PHE A 101 -3.05 -12.37 -1.88
CA PHE A 101 -3.82 -12.52 -3.11
C PHE A 101 -3.94 -14.00 -3.46
N ALA A 102 -5.18 -14.51 -3.53
CA ALA A 102 -5.43 -15.92 -3.78
C ALA A 102 -6.75 -16.14 -4.54
N GLY A 103 -6.70 -17.12 -5.44
CA GLY A 103 -7.80 -17.61 -6.25
C GLY A 103 -7.22 -18.56 -7.30
N PHE A 104 -7.82 -19.74 -7.45
CA PHE A 104 -7.45 -20.73 -8.45
C PHE A 104 -8.56 -21.78 -8.55
N GLY A 105 -8.84 -22.25 -9.76
CA GLY A 105 -9.81 -23.30 -10.02
C GLY A 105 -11.23 -22.87 -9.64
N THR A 106 -11.93 -23.77 -8.96
CA THR A 106 -13.31 -23.59 -8.54
C THR A 106 -13.44 -22.74 -7.29
N ALA A 107 -14.65 -22.23 -7.04
CA ALA A 107 -14.99 -21.52 -5.81
C ALA A 107 -14.72 -22.35 -4.54
N ALA A 108 -14.98 -23.67 -4.58
CA ALA A 108 -14.75 -24.57 -3.45
C ALA A 108 -13.26 -24.74 -3.13
N GLU A 109 -12.41 -24.93 -4.14
CA GLU A 109 -10.95 -25.04 -3.96
C GLU A 109 -10.36 -23.72 -3.43
N THR A 110 -10.82 -22.59 -3.96
CA THR A 110 -10.40 -21.28 -3.46
C THR A 110 -10.89 -21.01 -2.03
N ASN A 111 -12.10 -21.43 -1.68
CA ASN A 111 -12.61 -21.35 -0.31
C ASN A 111 -11.75 -22.17 0.68
N GLU A 112 -11.37 -23.39 0.32
CA GLU A 112 -10.43 -24.20 1.12
C GLU A 112 -9.12 -23.45 1.36
N ARG A 113 -8.55 -22.84 0.30
CA ARG A 113 -7.36 -22.00 0.42
C ARG A 113 -7.58 -20.81 1.35
N TYR A 114 -8.73 -20.13 1.27
CA TYR A 114 -9.04 -19.01 2.17
C TYR A 114 -9.10 -19.42 3.63
N ARG A 115 -9.76 -20.54 3.93
CA ARG A 115 -9.81 -21.09 5.30
C ARG A 115 -8.42 -21.46 5.80
N TYR A 116 -7.60 -22.09 4.96
CA TYR A 116 -6.19 -22.38 5.28
C TYR A 116 -5.41 -21.10 5.62
N LEU A 117 -5.54 -20.06 4.79
CA LEU A 117 -4.84 -18.79 4.98
C LEU A 117 -5.26 -18.07 6.28
N LEU A 118 -6.58 -18.00 6.54
CA LEU A 118 -7.12 -17.41 7.76
C LEU A 118 -6.65 -18.16 9.01
N ALA A 119 -6.61 -19.50 8.96
CA ALA A 119 -6.10 -20.32 10.05
C ALA A 119 -4.59 -20.10 10.32
N ASN A 120 -3.84 -19.66 9.31
CA ASN A 120 -2.40 -19.37 9.39
C ASN A 120 -2.07 -17.87 9.59
N GLY A 121 -3.03 -17.08 10.07
CA GLY A 121 -2.78 -15.70 10.53
C GLY A 121 -3.03 -14.61 9.49
N GLN A 122 -3.61 -14.94 8.33
CA GLN A 122 -4.12 -13.92 7.41
C GLN A 122 -5.26 -13.13 8.05
N THR A 123 -5.24 -11.80 7.92
CA THR A 123 -6.20 -10.90 8.60
C THR A 123 -7.19 -10.22 7.64
N GLY A 124 -7.08 -10.49 6.35
CA GLY A 124 -8.05 -10.12 5.32
C GLY A 124 -7.81 -10.91 4.04
N LEU A 125 -8.85 -11.14 3.25
CA LEU A 125 -8.79 -11.93 2.01
C LEU A 125 -8.62 -11.03 0.78
N SER A 126 -7.95 -11.50 -0.27
CA SER A 126 -7.93 -10.82 -1.57
C SER A 126 -8.21 -11.81 -2.68
N VAL A 127 -9.31 -11.58 -3.39
CA VAL A 127 -9.84 -12.47 -4.41
C VAL A 127 -9.18 -12.18 -5.75
N ALA A 128 -8.53 -13.21 -6.30
CA ALA A 128 -8.04 -13.24 -7.67
C ALA A 128 -9.05 -13.97 -8.55
N PHE A 129 -9.64 -13.28 -9.53
CA PHE A 129 -10.59 -13.88 -10.47
C PHE A 129 -9.88 -14.38 -11.73
N ASP A 130 -10.44 -15.39 -12.37
CA ASP A 130 -9.93 -15.88 -13.66
C ASP A 130 -10.18 -14.90 -14.81
N PHE A 131 -9.54 -15.12 -15.95
CA PHE A 131 -9.68 -14.23 -17.11
C PHE A 131 -11.12 -14.10 -17.60
N PRO A 132 -11.92 -15.17 -17.76
CA PRO A 132 -13.32 -15.07 -18.13
C PRO A 132 -14.11 -14.14 -17.21
N THR A 133 -14.00 -14.32 -15.90
CA THR A 133 -14.67 -13.47 -14.91
C THR A 133 -14.18 -12.02 -15.01
N LEU A 134 -12.86 -11.80 -15.17
CA LEU A 134 -12.30 -10.45 -15.33
C LEU A 134 -12.83 -9.73 -16.58
N MET A 135 -13.09 -10.49 -17.66
CA MET A 135 -13.59 -9.98 -18.94
C MET A 135 -15.12 -9.96 -19.04
N GLY A 136 -15.83 -10.41 -17.99
CA GLY A 136 -17.30 -10.46 -17.96
C GLY A 136 -17.92 -11.58 -18.81
N TYR A 137 -17.20 -12.68 -19.02
CA TYR A 137 -17.71 -13.88 -19.67
C TYR A 137 -18.06 -14.98 -18.68
N ASP A 138 -19.14 -15.71 -18.95
CA ASP A 138 -19.45 -16.95 -18.26
C ASP A 138 -18.46 -18.06 -18.65
N GLY A 139 -18.32 -19.08 -17.81
CA GLY A 139 -17.38 -20.17 -18.02
C GLY A 139 -17.64 -21.01 -19.29
N ASP A 140 -18.88 -21.04 -19.78
CA ASP A 140 -19.28 -21.74 -21.00
C ASP A 140 -19.20 -20.89 -22.28
N HIS A 141 -18.87 -19.61 -22.16
CA HIS A 141 -18.71 -18.73 -23.31
C HIS A 141 -17.54 -19.21 -24.19
N PRO A 142 -17.65 -19.21 -25.54
CA PRO A 142 -16.59 -19.73 -26.41
C PRO A 142 -15.20 -19.09 -26.23
N ARG A 143 -15.13 -17.84 -25.77
CA ARG A 143 -13.86 -17.14 -25.46
C ARG A 143 -13.24 -17.56 -24.12
N SER A 144 -13.97 -18.27 -23.27
CA SER A 144 -13.49 -18.74 -21.97
C SER A 144 -12.72 -20.06 -22.06
N LEU A 145 -12.81 -20.75 -23.21
CA LEU A 145 -12.17 -22.05 -23.42
C LEU A 145 -10.66 -21.97 -23.15
N GLY A 146 -10.21 -22.74 -22.16
CA GLY A 146 -8.80 -22.82 -21.77
C GLY A 146 -8.37 -21.83 -20.69
N GLU A 147 -9.25 -20.92 -20.26
CA GLU A 147 -8.93 -19.87 -19.28
C GLU A 147 -9.71 -19.99 -17.96
N VAL A 148 -10.79 -20.78 -17.93
CA VAL A 148 -11.65 -20.98 -16.76
C VAL A 148 -10.85 -21.55 -15.58
N GLY A 149 -10.79 -20.81 -14.48
CA GLY A 149 -10.11 -21.20 -13.25
C GLY A 149 -8.57 -21.26 -13.32
N VAL A 150 -7.94 -20.83 -14.43
CA VAL A 150 -6.49 -21.01 -14.63
C VAL A 150 -5.67 -19.98 -13.85
N CYS A 151 -6.00 -18.69 -13.98
CA CYS A 151 -5.26 -17.59 -13.37
C CYS A 151 -5.94 -17.03 -12.11
N GLY A 152 -7.06 -17.60 -11.70
CA GLY A 152 -7.87 -17.13 -10.60
C GLY A 152 -9.07 -18.04 -10.35
N VAL A 153 -9.96 -17.65 -9.45
CA VAL A 153 -11.22 -18.36 -9.23
C VAL A 153 -12.22 -18.03 -10.32
N ALA A 154 -12.91 -19.06 -10.85
CA ALA A 154 -14.02 -18.89 -11.78
C ALA A 154 -15.31 -18.53 -11.04
N ILE A 155 -15.95 -17.40 -11.41
CA ILE A 155 -17.24 -16.96 -10.85
C ILE A 155 -18.15 -16.57 -12.02
N SER A 156 -19.20 -17.35 -12.27
CA SER A 156 -20.21 -17.04 -13.30
C SER A 156 -21.58 -16.70 -12.68
N SER A 157 -21.75 -16.92 -11.38
CA SER A 157 -23.04 -16.73 -10.73
C SER A 157 -22.92 -16.36 -9.25
N LEU A 158 -24.06 -15.98 -8.65
CA LEU A 158 -24.19 -15.83 -7.20
C LEU A 158 -23.86 -17.12 -6.45
N ALA A 159 -24.22 -18.29 -6.99
CA ALA A 159 -23.97 -19.58 -6.33
C ALA A 159 -22.47 -19.87 -6.15
N ASP A 160 -21.64 -19.43 -7.12
CA ASP A 160 -20.20 -19.54 -7.02
C ASP A 160 -19.66 -18.60 -5.93
N MET A 161 -20.20 -17.39 -5.82
CA MET A 161 -19.82 -16.43 -4.78
C MET A 161 -20.24 -16.90 -3.38
N GLU A 162 -21.41 -17.53 -3.25
CA GLU A 162 -21.87 -18.18 -2.01
C GLU A 162 -20.90 -19.30 -1.62
N THR A 163 -20.51 -20.15 -2.57
CA THR A 163 -19.54 -21.23 -2.35
C THR A 163 -18.16 -20.69 -1.97
N LEU A 164 -17.71 -19.61 -2.62
CA LEU A 164 -16.41 -18.99 -2.37
C LEU A 164 -16.26 -18.52 -0.92
N PHE A 165 -17.35 -18.05 -0.31
CA PHE A 165 -17.36 -17.53 1.06
C PHE A 165 -18.07 -18.41 2.08
N ASP A 166 -18.41 -19.65 1.72
CA ASP A 166 -19.03 -20.59 2.65
C ASP A 166 -18.15 -20.80 3.90
N GLY A 167 -18.79 -20.71 5.08
CA GLY A 167 -18.12 -20.81 6.37
C GLY A 167 -17.16 -19.66 6.73
N ILE A 168 -17.08 -18.58 5.94
CA ILE A 168 -16.23 -17.41 6.22
C ILE A 168 -17.09 -16.26 6.75
N PRO A 169 -16.86 -15.75 7.99
CA PRO A 169 -17.69 -14.70 8.57
C PRO A 169 -17.38 -13.33 7.95
N LEU A 170 -18.19 -12.92 6.96
CA LEU A 170 -17.99 -11.70 6.16
C LEU A 170 -18.14 -10.38 6.95
N ASP A 171 -18.75 -10.40 8.14
CA ASP A 171 -18.79 -9.26 9.05
C ASP A 171 -17.46 -9.05 9.82
N ARG A 172 -16.62 -10.09 9.89
CA ARG A 172 -15.36 -10.09 10.66
C ARG A 172 -14.14 -10.00 9.77
N VAL A 173 -14.19 -10.63 8.60
CA VAL A 173 -13.07 -10.70 7.64
C VAL A 173 -13.20 -9.58 6.62
N SER A 174 -12.13 -8.81 6.43
CA SER A 174 -12.13 -7.83 5.34
C SER A 174 -11.81 -8.49 4.00
N VAL A 175 -12.64 -8.28 2.98
CA VAL A 175 -12.47 -8.88 1.64
C VAL A 175 -12.11 -7.81 0.61
N SER A 176 -11.03 -8.04 -0.15
CA SER A 176 -10.68 -7.24 -1.31
C SER A 176 -10.98 -8.04 -2.57
N MET A 177 -11.58 -7.42 -3.57
CA MET A 177 -11.88 -8.03 -4.87
C MET A 177 -11.14 -7.27 -5.97
N THR A 178 -10.17 -7.93 -6.60
CA THR A 178 -9.40 -7.37 -7.72
C THR A 178 -10.19 -7.54 -9.00
N ILE A 179 -11.21 -6.71 -9.18
CA ILE A 179 -12.14 -6.74 -10.32
C ILE A 179 -12.43 -5.31 -10.81
N ASN A 180 -12.53 -5.12 -12.12
CA ASN A 180 -12.71 -3.80 -12.76
C ASN A 180 -13.87 -3.81 -13.75
N GLY A 181 -13.74 -4.41 -14.94
CA GLY A 181 -14.76 -4.39 -15.99
C GLY A 181 -16.17 -4.74 -15.48
N PRO A 182 -16.39 -5.97 -14.98
CA PRO A 182 -17.68 -6.39 -14.42
C PRO A 182 -17.78 -6.14 -12.90
N ALA A 183 -17.02 -5.19 -12.33
CA ALA A 183 -16.91 -4.99 -10.88
C ALA A 183 -18.27 -4.83 -10.18
N ILE A 184 -19.22 -4.13 -10.81
CA ILE A 184 -20.56 -3.92 -10.24
C ILE A 184 -21.32 -5.24 -10.04
N ILE A 185 -21.18 -6.19 -10.97
CA ILE A 185 -21.86 -7.49 -10.91
C ILE A 185 -21.27 -8.32 -9.78
N LEU A 186 -19.94 -8.44 -9.72
CA LEU A 186 -19.26 -9.19 -8.67
C LEU A 186 -19.46 -8.56 -7.29
N PHE A 187 -19.56 -7.23 -7.22
CA PHE A 187 -19.94 -6.54 -5.98
C PHE A 187 -21.35 -6.89 -5.53
N CYS A 188 -22.33 -6.90 -6.44
CA CYS A 188 -23.69 -7.34 -6.13
C CYS A 188 -23.72 -8.81 -5.66
N PHE A 189 -22.97 -9.71 -6.30
CA PHE A 189 -22.86 -11.09 -5.84
C PHE A 189 -22.27 -11.19 -4.43
N TYR A 190 -21.22 -10.43 -4.13
CA TYR A 190 -20.61 -10.40 -2.81
C TYR A 190 -21.59 -9.92 -1.73
N VAL A 191 -22.33 -8.84 -1.99
CA VAL A 191 -23.34 -8.33 -1.06
C VAL A 191 -24.46 -9.35 -0.86
N ALA A 192 -24.99 -9.94 -1.93
CA ALA A 192 -26.04 -10.96 -1.82
C ALA A 192 -25.56 -12.22 -1.08
N ALA A 193 -24.33 -12.68 -1.30
CA ALA A 193 -23.75 -13.78 -0.55
C ALA A 193 -23.61 -13.46 0.95
N ALA A 194 -23.27 -12.22 1.30
CA ALA A 194 -23.26 -11.77 2.70
C ALA A 194 -24.66 -11.72 3.32
N GLU A 195 -25.65 -11.20 2.60
CA GLU A 195 -27.04 -11.16 3.06
C GLU A 195 -27.60 -12.57 3.31
N ARG A 196 -27.22 -13.56 2.48
CA ARG A 196 -27.55 -14.98 2.67
C ARG A 196 -26.95 -15.57 3.95
N GLN A 197 -25.83 -15.03 4.42
CA GLN A 197 -25.24 -15.36 5.72
C GLN A 197 -25.84 -14.54 6.89
N GLY A 198 -26.82 -13.66 6.61
CA GLY A 198 -27.41 -12.75 7.60
C GLY A 198 -26.55 -11.53 7.94
N VAL A 199 -25.60 -11.16 7.07
CA VAL A 199 -24.75 -9.97 7.22
C VAL A 199 -25.26 -8.85 6.33
N SER A 200 -25.64 -7.71 6.93
CA SER A 200 -26.06 -6.52 6.20
C SER A 200 -24.88 -5.79 5.56
N ALA A 201 -25.13 -5.10 4.44
CA ALA A 201 -24.11 -4.43 3.64
C ALA A 201 -23.27 -3.39 4.43
N ASP A 202 -23.85 -2.70 5.42
CA ASP A 202 -23.16 -1.72 6.27
C ASP A 202 -22.09 -2.32 7.19
N ARG A 203 -22.13 -3.65 7.40
CA ARG A 203 -21.16 -4.38 8.22
C ARG A 203 -19.99 -4.92 7.40
N LEU A 204 -20.07 -4.87 6.07
CA LEU A 204 -19.03 -5.35 5.17
C LEU A 204 -17.84 -4.40 5.17
N ARG A 205 -16.64 -4.98 5.27
CA ARG A 205 -15.39 -4.23 5.24
C ARG A 205 -14.56 -4.73 4.07
N GLY A 206 -14.30 -3.90 3.08
CA GLY A 206 -13.63 -4.40 1.90
C GLY A 206 -13.20 -3.34 0.91
N THR A 207 -12.81 -3.83 -0.25
CA THR A 207 -12.39 -2.99 -1.37
C THR A 207 -12.76 -3.72 -2.66
N VAL A 208 -13.28 -2.96 -3.62
CA VAL A 208 -13.40 -3.39 -5.01
C VAL A 208 -12.41 -2.53 -5.78
N GLN A 209 -11.55 -3.13 -6.60
CA GLN A 209 -10.50 -2.37 -7.28
C GLN A 209 -11.10 -1.24 -8.14
N ASN A 210 -12.07 -1.56 -9.00
CA ASN A 210 -12.92 -0.61 -9.72
C ASN A 210 -12.18 0.61 -10.32
N ASP A 211 -10.97 0.40 -10.82
CA ASP A 211 -10.18 1.41 -11.51
C ASP A 211 -10.06 1.00 -12.98
N ILE A 212 -10.97 1.53 -13.78
CA ILE A 212 -11.07 1.26 -15.21
C ILE A 212 -10.05 2.06 -16.03
N LEU A 213 -9.43 3.11 -15.48
CA LEU A 213 -8.48 3.91 -16.24
C LEU A 213 -7.14 3.20 -16.38
N LYS A 214 -6.65 2.60 -15.29
CA LYS A 214 -5.41 1.79 -15.32
C LYS A 214 -5.54 0.54 -16.19
N GLU A 215 -6.78 0.11 -16.42
CA GLU A 215 -7.06 -0.95 -17.36
C GLU A 215 -6.54 -0.46 -18.70
N TYR A 216 -7.16 0.56 -19.30
CA TYR A 216 -6.79 1.10 -20.62
C TYR A 216 -5.28 1.34 -20.80
N GLN A 217 -4.60 1.72 -19.72
CA GLN A 217 -3.17 2.00 -19.74
C GLN A 217 -2.27 0.76 -19.70
N ALA A 218 -2.60 -0.28 -18.92
CA ALA A 218 -1.61 -1.31 -18.56
C ALA A 218 -2.16 -2.71 -18.24
N GLN A 219 -3.35 -2.84 -17.64
CA GLN A 219 -3.79 -4.14 -17.08
C GLN A 219 -4.54 -5.02 -18.09
N HIS A 220 -5.17 -4.43 -19.10
CA HIS A 220 -5.78 -5.14 -20.24
C HIS A 220 -6.90 -6.15 -19.90
N ALA A 221 -7.73 -5.86 -18.89
CA ALA A 221 -8.91 -6.65 -18.53
C ALA A 221 -10.22 -5.82 -18.65
N TRP A 222 -10.70 -5.61 -19.90
CA TRP A 222 -11.99 -4.97 -20.23
C TRP A 222 -12.66 -5.56 -21.47
#